data_AF-A0A7J3CS49-F1
#
_entry.id   AF-A0A7J3CS49-F1
#
_cell.length_a   1.000
_cell.length_b   1.000
_cell.length_c   1.000
_cell.angle_alpha   90.00
_cell.angle_beta   90.00
_cell.angle_gamma   90.00
#
_symmetry.space_group_name_H-M   'P 1'
#
loop_
_entity.id
_entity.type
_entity.pdbx_description
1 polymer ?
#
loop_
_entity_poly.entity_id
_entity_poly.type
_entity_poly.pdbx_seq_one_letter_code
_entity_poly.pdbx_strand_id
1 'polypeptide(L)'
;MKNKRGFEFSFGWMFALIIGGVILFLAIYATVKMIGTERNVQSAEVAKQLGILLIPAETGFGEGKSIPSIKFATETRVYNNCTTKGVFGEQLISVATSSSLGKKWTSPGIAINYPNKYIFSSSVIEGDEINVFSKPFSFPYKTGELLFIWSNKEEFCLINPPGEIEKEIESLGLKNINFTQEITDCKKKSRKICFYNSLPECDVVINSGDNSIIWKDGQTSFYDGSLIYGAIFSEPKLYECQVQRLMKRASELAYVYLDKSNSLSARTGGCSQGLQIYLSNYGKNAANATSSYALIENKFASDELKRMNDGLEVCKLW
;
A
#
# COMPACT_ATOMS: atom_id res chain seq x y z
N MET A 1 -70.81 48.50 -14.47
CA MET A 1 -69.42 49.02 -14.56
C MET A 1 -68.49 48.04 -13.85
N LYS A 2 -67.57 47.41 -14.59
CA LYS A 2 -66.60 46.43 -14.06
C LYS A 2 -65.44 47.18 -13.40
N ASN A 3 -65.31 47.04 -12.08
CA ASN A 3 -64.26 47.66 -11.29
C ASN A 3 -62.97 46.85 -11.45
N LYS A 4 -62.09 47.26 -12.37
CA LYS A 4 -60.73 46.71 -12.48
C LYS A 4 -59.85 47.40 -11.43
N ARG A 5 -59.80 46.86 -10.22
CA ARG A 5 -58.77 47.22 -9.24
C ARG A 5 -57.43 46.70 -9.75
N GLY A 6 -56.62 47.60 -10.30
CA GLY A 6 -55.23 47.31 -10.63
C GLY A 6 -54.48 46.99 -9.35
N PHE A 7 -53.86 45.81 -9.31
CA PHE A 7 -52.99 45.40 -8.22
C PHE A 7 -51.69 46.22 -8.33
N GLU A 8 -51.58 47.32 -7.60
CA GLU A 8 -50.32 48.05 -7.46
C GLU A 8 -49.40 47.24 -6.55
N PHE A 9 -48.60 46.35 -7.14
CA PHE A 9 -47.48 45.76 -6.41
C PHE A 9 -46.48 46.89 -6.12
N SER A 10 -46.39 47.32 -4.88
CA SER A 10 -45.37 48.25 -4.42
C SER A 10 -43.99 47.69 -4.78
N PHE A 11 -43.17 48.50 -5.49
CA PHE A 11 -41.81 48.16 -5.89
C PHE A 11 -40.96 47.60 -4.73
N GLY A 12 -41.24 48.04 -3.49
CA GLY A 12 -40.58 47.52 -2.28
C GLY A 12 -40.82 46.02 -2.03
N TRP A 13 -41.99 45.49 -2.39
CA TRP A 13 -42.31 44.06 -2.23
C TRP A 13 -41.54 43.19 -3.22
N MET A 14 -41.39 43.65 -4.46
CA MET A 14 -40.58 42.96 -5.48
C MET A 14 -39.09 42.98 -5.11
N PHE A 15 -38.58 44.12 -4.63
CA PHE A 15 -37.20 44.26 -4.18
C PHE A 15 -36.89 43.38 -2.95
N ALA A 16 -37.81 43.34 -1.97
CA ALA A 16 -37.67 42.49 -0.79
C ALA A 16 -37.62 41.00 -1.14
N LEU A 17 -38.44 40.54 -2.11
CA LEU A 17 -38.40 39.16 -2.60
C LEU A 17 -37.07 38.82 -3.28
N ILE A 18 -36.54 39.74 -4.11
CA ILE A 18 -35.26 39.52 -4.79
C ILE A 18 -34.11 39.44 -3.78
N ILE A 19 -34.03 40.39 -2.85
CA ILE A 19 -33.00 40.38 -1.80
C ILE A 19 -33.13 39.13 -0.92
N GLY A 20 -34.35 38.79 -0.50
CA GLY A 20 -34.60 37.58 0.28
C GLY A 20 -34.14 36.31 -0.45
N GLY A 21 -34.40 36.22 -1.75
CA GLY A 21 -33.92 35.13 -2.60
C GLY A 21 -32.38 35.08 -2.68
N VAL A 22 -31.71 36.22 -2.83
CA VAL A 22 -30.24 36.30 -2.88
C VAL A 22 -29.61 35.89 -1.54
N ILE A 23 -30.14 36.37 -0.41
CA ILE A 23 -29.65 36.01 0.93
C ILE A 23 -29.82 34.50 1.17
N LEU A 24 -31.00 33.95 0.85
CA LEU A 24 -31.26 32.53 1.01
C LEU A 24 -30.32 31.69 0.13
N PHE A 25 -30.13 32.09 -1.14
CA PHE A 25 -29.19 31.44 -2.05
C PHE A 25 -27.74 31.47 -1.51
N LEU A 26 -27.28 32.62 -1.02
CA LEU A 26 -25.94 32.76 -0.43
C LEU A 26 -25.77 31.93 0.84
N ALA A 27 -26.80 31.85 1.69
CA ALA A 27 -26.77 31.03 2.90
C ALA A 27 -26.70 29.53 2.57
N ILE A 28 -27.49 29.07 1.60
CA ILE A 28 -27.43 27.69 1.10
C ILE A 28 -26.05 27.41 0.49
N TYR A 29 -25.54 28.31 -0.36
CA TYR A 29 -24.22 28.18 -0.98
C TYR A 29 -23.10 28.11 0.07
N ALA A 30 -23.11 29.01 1.06
CA ALA A 30 -22.11 29.05 2.12
C ALA A 30 -22.15 27.77 2.97
N THR A 31 -23.35 27.31 3.35
CA THR A 31 -23.54 26.09 4.14
C THR A 31 -23.04 24.86 3.38
N VAL A 32 -23.41 24.71 2.10
CA VAL A 32 -22.95 23.59 1.27
C VAL A 32 -21.44 23.60 1.09
N LYS A 33 -20.83 24.77 0.91
CA LYS A 33 -19.37 24.91 0.78
C LYS A 33 -18.64 24.57 2.07
N MET A 34 -19.13 25.06 3.22
CA MET A 34 -18.53 24.80 4.53
C MET A 34 -18.60 23.31 4.91
N ILE A 35 -19.75 22.66 4.68
CA ILE A 35 -19.91 21.20 4.89
C ILE A 35 -18.93 20.40 4.02
N GLY A 36 -18.69 20.83 2.77
CA GLY A 36 -17.71 20.19 1.89
C GLY A 36 -16.27 20.29 2.43
N THR A 37 -15.88 21.47 2.92
CA THR A 37 -14.56 21.69 3.50
C THR A 37 -14.34 20.89 4.78
N GLU A 38 -15.32 20.89 5.70
CA GLU A 38 -15.23 20.16 6.96
C GLU A 38 -15.09 18.63 6.74
N ARG A 39 -15.85 18.08 5.79
CA ARG A 39 -15.72 16.66 5.39
C ARG A 39 -14.35 16.30 4.85
N ASN A 40 -13.74 17.19 4.06
CA ASN A 40 -12.39 16.97 3.53
C ASN A 40 -11.34 16.97 4.66
N VAL A 41 -11.49 17.87 5.65
CA VAL A 41 -10.61 17.92 6.82
C VAL A 41 -10.75 16.64 7.65
N GLN A 42 -11.98 16.21 7.94
CA GLN A 42 -12.24 14.98 8.70
C GLN A 42 -11.67 13.74 7.99
N SER A 43 -11.84 13.64 6.67
CA SER A 43 -11.31 12.52 5.88
C SER A 43 -9.78 12.51 5.84
N ALA A 44 -9.14 13.69 5.77
CA ALA A 44 -7.69 13.81 5.88
C ALA A 44 -7.19 13.44 7.29
N GLU A 45 -7.93 13.80 8.34
CA GLU A 45 -7.58 13.42 9.71
C GLU A 45 -7.64 11.90 9.90
N VAL A 46 -8.68 11.23 9.38
CA VAL A 46 -8.76 9.76 9.40
C VAL A 46 -7.63 9.12 8.60
N ALA A 47 -7.30 9.65 7.41
CA ALA A 47 -6.16 9.16 6.62
C ALA A 47 -4.82 9.33 7.36
N LYS A 48 -4.66 10.40 8.13
CA LYS A 48 -3.47 10.66 8.95
C LYS A 48 -3.42 9.71 10.16
N GLN A 49 -4.55 9.52 10.84
CA GLN A 49 -4.67 8.56 11.93
C GLN A 49 -4.34 7.15 11.45
N LEU A 50 -4.85 6.74 10.29
CA LEU A 50 -4.48 5.47 9.66
C LEU A 50 -2.97 5.39 9.43
N GLY A 51 -2.35 6.44 8.88
CA GLY A 51 -0.90 6.48 8.72
C GLY A 51 -0.11 6.36 10.02
N ILE A 52 -0.60 6.96 11.10
CA ILE A 52 -0.01 6.87 12.45
C ILE A 52 -0.16 5.46 13.03
N LEU A 53 -1.32 4.82 12.84
CA LEU A 53 -1.56 3.44 13.28
C LEU A 53 -0.67 2.43 12.55
N LEU A 54 -0.17 2.80 11.38
CA LEU A 54 0.82 2.01 10.63
C LEU A 54 2.27 2.24 11.10
N ILE A 55 2.56 3.16 12.03
CA ILE A 55 3.94 3.39 12.54
C ILE A 55 4.44 2.26 13.46
N PRO A 56 3.64 1.75 14.42
CA PRO A 56 4.04 0.59 15.21
C PRO A 56 4.36 -0.65 14.36
N ALA A 57 3.72 -0.77 13.19
CA ALA A 57 4.02 -1.78 12.19
C ALA A 57 5.48 -1.73 11.69
N GLU A 58 6.04 -0.52 11.59
CA GLU A 58 7.37 -0.27 11.01
C GLU A 58 8.51 -0.39 12.02
N THR A 59 8.22 -0.11 13.29
CA THR A 59 9.22 0.02 14.37
C THR A 59 9.42 -1.27 15.16
N GLY A 60 8.62 -2.30 14.90
CA GLY A 60 8.78 -3.62 15.49
C GLY A 60 10.07 -4.29 15.01
N PHE A 61 11.10 -4.31 15.86
CA PHE A 61 12.21 -5.24 15.70
C PHE A 61 11.69 -6.67 15.89
N GLY A 62 11.87 -7.52 14.88
CA GLY A 62 11.57 -8.97 14.92
C GLY A 62 10.60 -9.45 13.85
N GLU A 63 10.70 -10.74 13.53
CA GLU A 63 9.89 -11.50 12.59
C GLU A 63 8.39 -11.15 12.67
N GLY A 64 7.73 -11.17 11.51
CA GLY A 64 6.34 -10.76 11.27
C GLY A 64 5.41 -10.61 12.47
N LYS A 65 4.75 -9.46 12.58
CA LYS A 65 3.79 -9.19 13.65
C LYS A 65 2.44 -8.83 13.06
N SER A 66 1.40 -9.50 13.55
CA SER A 66 0.03 -9.03 13.35
C SER A 66 -0.21 -7.82 14.26
N ILE A 67 -0.92 -6.85 13.71
CA ILE A 67 -1.26 -5.62 14.41
C ILE A 67 -2.74 -5.72 14.77
N PRO A 68 -3.17 -5.22 15.94
CA PRO A 68 -4.59 -5.11 16.24
C PRO A 68 -5.32 -4.46 15.07
N SER A 69 -6.42 -5.08 14.66
CA SER A 69 -7.20 -4.60 13.53
C SER A 69 -7.67 -3.16 13.77
N ILE A 70 -7.60 -2.36 12.72
CA ILE A 70 -7.97 -0.95 12.77
C ILE A 70 -9.48 -0.86 12.57
N LYS A 71 -10.20 -0.48 13.62
CA LYS A 71 -11.65 -0.32 13.59
C LYS A 71 -12.03 1.14 13.35
N PHE A 72 -12.96 1.35 12.43
CA PHE A 72 -13.54 2.65 12.12
C PHE A 72 -14.92 2.79 12.76
N ALA A 73 -15.29 4.01 13.15
CA ALA A 73 -16.61 4.27 13.72
C ALA A 73 -17.75 4.10 12.69
N THR A 74 -17.42 4.24 11.41
CA THR A 74 -18.35 4.10 10.27
C THR A 74 -17.69 3.31 9.16
N GLU A 75 -18.51 2.73 8.27
CA GLU A 75 -18.03 2.10 7.05
C GLU A 75 -17.10 3.06 6.30
N THR A 76 -15.89 2.60 6.01
CA THR A 76 -14.81 3.43 5.50
C THR A 76 -14.25 2.80 4.23
N ARG A 77 -13.90 3.66 3.27
CA ARG A 77 -13.25 3.28 2.04
C ARG A 77 -11.89 3.93 1.98
N VAL A 78 -10.84 3.12 2.00
CA VAL A 78 -9.45 3.54 1.89
C VAL A 78 -9.01 3.35 0.44
N TYR A 79 -8.53 4.42 -0.16
CA TYR A 79 -7.96 4.43 -1.50
C TYR A 79 -6.45 4.38 -1.37
N ASN A 80 -5.86 3.28 -1.85
CA ASN A 80 -4.43 3.07 -1.86
C ASN A 80 -3.90 3.28 -3.27
N ASN A 81 -2.95 4.19 -3.37
CA ASN A 81 -2.23 4.45 -4.60
C ASN A 81 -0.75 4.65 -4.27
N CYS A 82 0.09 4.65 -5.28
CA CYS A 82 1.51 4.83 -5.13
C CYS A 82 2.04 5.61 -6.33
N THR A 83 3.17 6.27 -6.13
CA THR A 83 3.90 6.93 -7.20
C THR A 83 5.37 6.62 -7.10
N THR A 84 6.04 6.48 -8.24
CA THR A 84 7.49 6.31 -8.31
C THR A 84 8.23 7.64 -8.49
N LYS A 85 7.51 8.78 -8.42
CA LYS A 85 8.08 10.12 -8.46
C LYS A 85 8.83 10.47 -7.17
N GLY A 86 9.88 11.27 -7.28
CA GLY A 86 10.79 11.56 -6.17
C GLY A 86 11.93 10.55 -6.09
N VAL A 87 12.66 10.55 -4.97
CA VAL A 87 13.88 9.73 -4.80
C VAL A 87 13.56 8.23 -4.89
N PHE A 88 12.64 7.75 -4.04
CA PHE A 88 12.20 6.34 -4.02
C PHE A 88 10.68 6.18 -4.07
N GLY A 89 9.96 7.21 -4.52
CA GLY A 89 8.50 7.19 -4.62
C GLY A 89 7.77 7.39 -3.30
N GLU A 90 6.45 7.44 -3.37
CA GLU A 90 5.58 7.73 -2.24
C GLU A 90 4.32 6.85 -2.27
N GLN A 91 3.85 6.46 -1.08
CA GLN A 91 2.53 5.87 -0.89
C GLN A 91 1.52 7.00 -0.74
N LEU A 92 0.38 6.89 -1.43
CA LEU A 92 -0.71 7.84 -1.38
C LEU A 92 -1.92 7.15 -0.75
N ILE A 93 -2.42 7.71 0.35
CA ILE A 93 -3.62 7.20 1.03
C ILE A 93 -4.65 8.32 1.09
N SER A 94 -5.84 8.06 0.58
CA SER A 94 -7.01 8.90 0.86
C SER A 94 -8.16 8.05 1.40
N VAL A 95 -9.07 8.69 2.11
CA VAL A 95 -10.17 8.02 2.79
C VAL A 95 -11.48 8.70 2.42
N ALA A 96 -12.54 7.90 2.25
CA ALA A 96 -13.92 8.35 2.22
C ALA A 96 -14.73 7.56 3.27
N THR A 97 -15.69 8.20 3.91
CA THR A 97 -16.59 7.55 4.87
C THR A 97 -17.97 7.41 4.26
N SER A 98 -18.76 6.47 4.77
CA SER A 98 -20.16 6.36 4.37
C SER A 98 -20.96 7.58 4.82
N SER A 99 -21.93 7.98 4.01
CA SER A 99 -22.84 9.10 4.30
C SER A 99 -24.26 8.60 4.43
N SER A 100 -24.97 9.05 5.46
CA SER A 100 -26.41 8.78 5.64
C SER A 100 -27.30 9.64 4.73
N LEU A 101 -26.73 10.65 4.04
CA LEU A 101 -27.45 11.59 3.19
C LEU A 101 -26.92 11.54 1.75
N GLY A 102 -27.78 11.16 0.81
CA GLY A 102 -27.50 11.18 -0.63
C GLY A 102 -26.67 9.98 -1.12
N LYS A 103 -25.47 10.24 -1.66
CA LYS A 103 -24.58 9.19 -2.18
C LYS A 103 -24.05 8.32 -1.03
N LYS A 104 -23.93 7.00 -1.25
CA LYS A 104 -23.41 6.04 -0.25
C LYS A 104 -22.05 6.48 0.34
N TRP A 105 -21.18 7.06 -0.49
CA TRP A 105 -19.83 7.49 -0.12
C TRP A 105 -19.65 8.99 -0.25
N THR A 106 -18.92 9.58 0.69
CA THR A 106 -18.40 10.95 0.53
C THR A 106 -17.34 11.00 -0.57
N SER A 107 -17.04 12.20 -1.05
CA SER A 107 -15.83 12.40 -1.87
C SER A 107 -14.60 12.01 -1.04
N PRO A 108 -13.60 11.31 -1.63
CA PRO A 108 -12.35 11.03 -0.94
C PRO A 108 -11.68 12.34 -0.51
N GLY A 109 -11.11 12.35 0.70
CA GLY A 109 -10.29 13.46 1.17
C GLY A 109 -9.01 13.65 0.36
N ILE A 110 -8.23 14.68 0.72
CA ILE A 110 -6.90 14.91 0.14
C ILE A 110 -6.00 13.70 0.44
N ALA A 111 -5.32 13.19 -0.59
CA ALA A 111 -4.37 12.09 -0.41
C ALA A 111 -3.17 12.55 0.43
N ILE A 112 -2.76 11.71 1.38
CA ILE A 112 -1.58 11.91 2.21
C ILE A 112 -0.45 11.06 1.66
N ASN A 113 0.73 11.68 1.58
CA ASN A 113 1.93 11.06 1.01
C ASN A 113 2.80 10.49 2.13
N TYR A 114 3.25 9.24 1.96
CA TYR A 114 4.17 8.57 2.86
C TYR A 114 5.36 8.01 2.08
N PRO A 115 6.55 8.62 2.17
CA PRO A 115 7.71 8.18 1.40
C PRO A 115 8.17 6.78 1.82
N ASN A 116 8.12 6.46 3.12
CA ASN A 116 8.73 5.26 3.69
C ASN A 116 7.75 4.09 3.93
N LYS A 117 6.50 4.18 3.48
CA LYS A 117 5.49 3.12 3.63
C LYS A 117 5.35 2.31 2.34
N TYR A 118 5.42 0.99 2.44
CA TYR A 118 5.24 0.05 1.32
C TYR A 118 4.00 -0.80 1.56
N ILE A 119 2.87 -0.35 1.04
CA ILE A 119 1.56 -0.96 1.30
C ILE A 119 1.14 -1.83 0.13
N PHE A 120 0.91 -3.11 0.42
CA PHE A 120 0.36 -4.12 -0.48
C PHE A 120 -1.08 -4.38 -0.09
N SER A 121 -1.99 -4.05 -1.00
CA SER A 121 -3.44 -4.13 -0.79
C SER A 121 -4.21 -4.07 -2.11
N SER A 122 -5.52 -4.27 -2.04
CA SER A 122 -6.44 -3.77 -3.07
C SER A 122 -6.30 -2.25 -3.23
N SER A 123 -6.57 -1.73 -4.44
CA SER A 123 -6.53 -0.28 -4.71
C SER A 123 -7.60 0.48 -3.93
N VAL A 124 -8.71 -0.21 -3.63
CA VAL A 124 -9.79 0.27 -2.78
C VAL A 124 -10.10 -0.78 -1.73
N ILE A 125 -9.97 -0.43 -0.46
CA ILE A 125 -10.34 -1.28 0.68
C ILE A 125 -11.62 -0.71 1.28
N GLU A 126 -12.67 -1.52 1.37
CA GLU A 126 -13.97 -1.10 1.93
C GLU A 126 -14.32 -1.96 3.15
N GLY A 127 -14.50 -1.33 4.31
CA GLY A 127 -14.80 -2.03 5.56
C GLY A 127 -14.93 -1.10 6.75
N ASP A 128 -15.42 -1.63 7.85
CA ASP A 128 -15.42 -1.02 9.18
C ASP A 128 -14.26 -1.55 10.04
N GLU A 129 -13.61 -2.64 9.63
CA GLU A 129 -12.41 -3.19 10.24
C GLU A 129 -11.38 -3.51 9.14
N ILE A 130 -10.14 -3.06 9.33
CA ILE A 130 -9.01 -3.31 8.44
C ILE A 130 -7.98 -4.17 9.18
N ASN A 131 -7.61 -5.27 8.56
CA ASN A 131 -6.54 -6.14 9.04
C ASN A 131 -5.19 -5.65 8.52
N VAL A 132 -4.16 -5.71 9.36
CA VAL A 132 -2.80 -5.28 9.01
C VAL A 132 -1.80 -6.25 9.62
N PHE A 133 -0.80 -6.63 8.84
CA PHE A 133 0.45 -7.17 9.39
C PHE A 133 1.65 -6.64 8.61
N SER A 134 2.82 -6.78 9.21
CA SER A 134 4.08 -6.35 8.62
C SER A 134 5.09 -7.48 8.47
N LYS A 135 5.96 -7.38 7.47
CA LYS A 135 7.17 -8.21 7.33
C LYS A 135 8.35 -7.36 6.86
N PRO A 136 9.57 -7.59 7.40
CA PRO A 136 10.75 -6.96 6.86
C PRO A 136 11.07 -7.53 5.48
N PHE A 137 11.51 -6.67 4.56
CA PHE A 137 12.05 -7.08 3.27
C PHE A 137 13.54 -6.77 3.20
N SER A 138 14.34 -7.78 2.84
CA SER A 138 15.78 -7.65 2.70
C SER A 138 16.23 -8.05 1.31
N PHE A 139 16.91 -7.14 0.62
CA PHE A 139 17.41 -7.36 -0.72
C PHE A 139 18.54 -6.34 -1.02
N PRO A 140 19.82 -6.63 -0.72
CA PRO A 140 20.33 -7.73 0.12
C PRO A 140 20.26 -7.46 1.63
N TYR A 141 20.26 -6.20 2.03
CA TYR A 141 20.06 -5.72 3.40
C TYR A 141 18.60 -5.34 3.62
N LYS A 142 18.21 -5.03 4.87
CA LYS A 142 16.84 -4.56 5.18
C LYS A 142 16.51 -3.30 4.38
N THR A 143 15.72 -3.45 3.32
CA THR A 143 15.34 -2.40 2.38
C THR A 143 14.12 -1.66 2.88
N GLY A 144 13.15 -2.36 3.47
CA GLY A 144 11.93 -1.74 3.97
C GLY A 144 11.12 -2.67 4.85
N GLU A 145 10.05 -2.12 5.43
CA GLU A 145 9.00 -2.89 6.07
C GLU A 145 7.81 -2.95 5.11
N LEU A 146 7.38 -4.16 4.75
CA LEU A 146 6.20 -4.41 3.92
C LEU A 146 4.97 -4.41 4.81
N LEU A 147 3.95 -3.67 4.41
CA LEU A 147 2.66 -3.61 5.09
C LEU A 147 1.62 -4.27 4.20
N PHE A 148 0.91 -5.26 4.75
CA PHE A 148 -0.16 -5.96 4.04
C PHE A 148 -1.48 -5.59 4.69
N ILE A 149 -2.42 -5.07 3.88
CA ILE A 149 -3.65 -4.47 4.38
C ILE A 149 -4.83 -5.00 3.58
N TRP A 150 -5.88 -5.48 4.26
CA TRP A 150 -7.13 -5.91 3.64
C TRP A 150 -8.33 -5.65 4.55
N SER A 151 -9.52 -5.65 3.97
CA SER A 151 -10.78 -5.46 4.69
C SER A 151 -11.21 -6.72 5.42
N ASN A 152 -11.93 -6.58 6.54
CA ASN A 152 -12.68 -7.66 7.17
C ASN A 152 -13.75 -8.29 6.27
N LYS A 153 -14.10 -7.67 5.14
CA LYS A 153 -15.03 -8.20 4.14
C LYS A 153 -14.35 -9.04 3.05
N GLU A 154 -13.03 -8.96 2.95
CA GLU A 154 -12.25 -9.76 2.01
C GLU A 154 -11.90 -11.09 2.67
N GLU A 155 -12.20 -12.19 1.97
CA GLU A 155 -11.86 -13.55 2.36
C GLU A 155 -10.87 -14.14 1.35
N PHE A 156 -9.84 -14.80 1.86
CA PHE A 156 -8.79 -15.44 1.05
C PHE A 156 -8.87 -16.95 1.26
N CYS A 157 -8.78 -17.70 0.16
CA CYS A 157 -8.68 -19.14 0.18
C CYS A 157 -7.34 -19.53 -0.46
N LEU A 158 -6.44 -20.12 0.32
CA LEU A 158 -5.12 -20.56 -0.11
C LEU A 158 -5.18 -22.06 -0.37
N ILE A 159 -4.97 -22.44 -1.63
CA ILE A 159 -5.05 -23.82 -2.10
C ILE A 159 -3.63 -24.40 -2.21
N ASN A 160 -3.37 -25.45 -1.44
CA ASN A 160 -2.08 -26.16 -1.33
C ASN A 160 -0.88 -25.24 -1.00
N PRO A 161 -0.96 -24.35 0.01
CA PRO A 161 0.18 -23.54 0.39
C PRO A 161 1.36 -24.41 0.85
N PRO A 162 2.61 -24.00 0.61
CA PRO A 162 3.77 -24.54 1.31
C PRO A 162 3.57 -24.47 2.82
N GLY A 163 3.95 -25.52 3.55
CA GLY A 163 3.73 -25.61 4.99
C GLY A 163 4.43 -24.50 5.80
N GLU A 164 5.46 -23.86 5.26
CA GLU A 164 6.10 -22.68 5.86
C GLU A 164 5.14 -21.47 5.86
N ILE A 165 4.45 -21.22 4.75
CA ILE A 165 3.50 -20.10 4.61
C ILE A 165 2.26 -20.32 5.46
N GLU A 166 1.75 -21.56 5.49
CA GLU A 166 0.62 -21.95 6.33
C GLU A 166 0.93 -21.68 7.81
N LYS A 167 2.02 -22.25 8.33
CA LYS A 167 2.46 -22.02 9.71
C LYS A 167 2.69 -20.56 10.03
N GLU A 168 3.28 -19.80 9.10
CA GLU A 168 3.55 -18.38 9.29
C GLU A 168 2.26 -17.58 9.39
N ILE A 169 1.30 -17.77 8.49
CA ILE A 169 -0.01 -17.10 8.52
C ILE A 169 -0.82 -17.50 9.77
N GLU A 170 -0.81 -18.78 10.14
CA GLU A 170 -1.47 -19.26 11.36
C GLU A 170 -0.86 -18.62 12.62
N SER A 171 0.47 -18.55 12.70
CA SER A 171 1.18 -17.96 13.84
C SER A 171 0.87 -16.47 14.02
N LEU A 172 0.57 -15.77 12.92
CA LEU A 172 0.17 -14.37 12.92
C LEU A 172 -1.30 -14.19 13.38
N GLY A 173 -2.10 -15.25 13.42
CA GLY A 173 -3.51 -15.19 13.80
C GLY A 173 -4.34 -14.34 12.84
N LEU A 174 -4.02 -14.37 11.54
CA LEU A 174 -4.69 -13.55 10.53
C LEU A 174 -6.13 -14.04 10.32
N LYS A 175 -7.07 -13.08 10.29
CA LYS A 175 -8.49 -13.37 10.05
C LYS A 175 -8.79 -13.46 8.55
N ASN A 176 -9.86 -14.18 8.23
CA ASN A 176 -10.43 -14.32 6.88
C ASN A 176 -9.50 -15.01 5.88
N ILE A 177 -8.60 -15.86 6.36
CA ILE A 177 -7.75 -16.70 5.53
C ILE A 177 -8.12 -18.16 5.82
N ASN A 178 -8.45 -18.91 4.78
CA ASN A 178 -8.74 -20.33 4.86
C ASN A 178 -7.71 -21.11 4.03
N PHE A 179 -7.29 -22.26 4.54
CA PHE A 179 -6.40 -23.18 3.84
C PHE A 179 -7.20 -24.39 3.37
N THR A 180 -6.94 -24.84 2.15
CA THR A 180 -7.58 -26.04 1.60
C THR A 180 -6.64 -26.76 0.64
N GLN A 181 -6.96 -28.02 0.35
CA GLN A 181 -6.29 -28.81 -0.67
C GLN A 181 -7.03 -28.74 -2.03
N GLU A 182 -8.35 -28.51 -2.00
CA GLU A 182 -9.20 -28.48 -3.19
C GLU A 182 -9.89 -27.13 -3.38
N ILE A 183 -9.99 -26.68 -4.63
CA ILE A 183 -10.60 -25.41 -5.00
C ILE A 183 -12.12 -25.35 -4.73
N THR A 184 -12.76 -26.51 -4.70
CA THR A 184 -14.18 -26.74 -4.42
C THR A 184 -14.56 -26.39 -2.99
N ASP A 185 -13.61 -26.47 -2.07
CA ASP A 185 -13.81 -26.12 -0.65
C ASP A 185 -13.72 -24.62 -0.39
N CYS A 186 -13.29 -23.84 -1.38
CA CYS A 186 -13.27 -22.39 -1.27
C CYS A 186 -14.68 -21.80 -1.34
N LYS A 187 -14.95 -20.80 -0.49
CA LYS A 187 -16.21 -20.04 -0.55
C LYS A 187 -16.32 -19.34 -1.91
N LYS A 188 -17.54 -19.27 -2.46
CA LYS A 188 -17.79 -18.67 -3.80
C LYS A 188 -17.30 -17.22 -3.96
N LYS A 189 -17.20 -16.45 -2.87
CA LYS A 189 -16.79 -15.03 -2.88
C LYS A 189 -15.35 -14.80 -2.40
N SER A 190 -14.63 -15.83 -1.96
CA SER A 190 -13.25 -15.67 -1.52
C SER A 190 -12.32 -15.53 -2.72
N ARG A 191 -11.27 -14.71 -2.58
CA ARG A 191 -10.15 -14.67 -3.52
C ARG A 191 -9.41 -16.00 -3.45
N LYS A 192 -9.25 -16.68 -4.59
CA LYS A 192 -8.60 -18.00 -4.67
C LYS A 192 -7.12 -17.87 -5.05
N ILE A 193 -6.22 -18.34 -4.18
CA ILE A 193 -4.77 -18.27 -4.35
C ILE A 193 -4.22 -19.69 -4.44
N CYS A 194 -3.58 -20.04 -5.55
CA CYS A 194 -3.11 -21.39 -5.83
C CYS A 194 -1.58 -21.43 -5.86
N PHE A 195 -0.96 -22.37 -5.15
CA PHE A 195 0.52 -22.49 -5.07
C PHE A 195 1.10 -23.56 -6.02
N TYR A 196 0.34 -23.97 -7.03
CA TYR A 196 0.73 -24.97 -8.03
C TYR A 196 0.07 -24.65 -9.38
N ASN A 197 0.37 -25.47 -10.40
CA ASN A 197 0.01 -25.28 -11.81
C ASN A 197 -1.33 -24.58 -12.05
N SER A 198 -1.30 -23.61 -12.97
CA SER A 198 -2.38 -22.70 -13.33
C SER A 198 -3.72 -23.41 -13.57
N LEU A 199 -4.56 -23.46 -12.53
CA LEU A 199 -5.97 -23.79 -12.70
C LEU A 199 -6.70 -22.54 -13.18
N PRO A 200 -7.58 -22.63 -14.19
CA PRO A 200 -8.29 -21.48 -14.76
C PRO A 200 -9.22 -20.77 -13.76
N GLU A 201 -9.50 -21.39 -12.61
CA GLU A 201 -10.39 -20.86 -11.59
C GLU A 201 -9.68 -20.04 -10.49
N CYS A 202 -8.35 -20.00 -10.48
CA CYS A 202 -7.58 -19.23 -9.48
C CYS A 202 -7.58 -17.74 -9.84
N ASP A 203 -7.65 -16.88 -8.83
CA ASP A 203 -7.50 -15.44 -9.02
C ASP A 203 -6.02 -15.03 -9.03
N VAL A 204 -5.19 -15.79 -8.31
CA VAL A 204 -3.73 -15.65 -8.24
C VAL A 204 -3.10 -17.03 -8.25
N VAL A 205 -2.06 -17.23 -9.05
CA VAL A 205 -1.23 -18.43 -9.07
C VAL A 205 0.18 -18.04 -8.67
N ILE A 206 0.71 -18.70 -7.65
CA ILE A 206 2.05 -18.49 -7.13
C ILE A 206 2.90 -19.69 -7.57
N ASN A 207 3.88 -19.43 -8.42
CA ASN A 207 4.85 -20.43 -8.85
C ASN A 207 6.15 -20.24 -8.06
N SER A 208 6.37 -21.13 -7.10
CA SER A 208 7.56 -21.15 -6.24
C SER A 208 8.84 -21.60 -6.94
N GLY A 209 8.74 -22.26 -8.10
CA GLY A 209 9.92 -22.68 -8.86
C GLY A 209 10.61 -21.51 -9.56
N ASP A 210 9.82 -20.61 -10.14
CA ASP A 210 10.30 -19.46 -10.91
C ASP A 210 10.19 -18.13 -10.14
N ASN A 211 9.81 -18.17 -8.86
CA ASN A 211 9.49 -17.00 -8.04
C ASN A 211 8.56 -16.00 -8.75
N SER A 212 7.51 -16.52 -9.39
CA SER A 212 6.56 -15.74 -10.18
C SER A 212 5.14 -15.80 -9.63
N ILE A 213 4.39 -14.74 -9.92
CA ILE A 213 2.99 -14.53 -9.58
C ILE A 213 2.25 -14.35 -10.90
N ILE A 214 1.26 -15.18 -11.16
CA ILE A 214 0.43 -15.08 -12.36
C ILE A 214 -0.97 -14.71 -11.90
N TRP A 215 -1.41 -13.52 -12.31
CA TRP A 215 -2.73 -13.00 -12.02
C TRP A 215 -3.75 -13.51 -13.03
N LYS A 216 -5.03 -13.57 -12.65
CA LYS A 216 -6.13 -14.06 -13.51
C LYS A 216 -6.25 -13.36 -14.86
N ASP A 217 -5.81 -12.11 -14.94
CA ASP A 217 -5.81 -11.31 -16.17
C ASP A 217 -4.58 -11.55 -17.06
N GLY A 218 -3.75 -12.54 -16.71
CA GLY A 218 -2.55 -12.92 -17.43
C GLY A 218 -1.32 -12.05 -17.09
N GLN A 219 -1.45 -11.07 -16.19
CA GLN A 219 -0.29 -10.31 -15.74
C GLN A 219 0.65 -11.22 -14.96
N THR A 220 1.94 -11.13 -15.24
CA THR A 220 2.97 -11.85 -14.50
C THR A 220 3.83 -10.86 -13.75
N SER A 221 4.01 -11.11 -12.46
CA SER A 221 4.90 -10.38 -11.57
C SER A 221 5.89 -11.35 -10.94
N PHE A 222 6.98 -10.85 -10.38
CA PHE A 222 8.00 -11.65 -9.70
C PHE A 222 8.10 -11.23 -8.24
N TYR A 223 8.54 -12.15 -7.38
CA TYR A 223 8.69 -11.88 -5.96
C TYR A 223 10.01 -12.43 -5.42
N ASP A 224 10.41 -11.93 -4.26
CA ASP A 224 11.51 -12.49 -3.47
C ASP A 224 11.13 -12.41 -1.99
N GLY A 225 11.36 -13.50 -1.25
CA GLY A 225 11.05 -13.61 0.18
C GLY A 225 9.60 -13.19 0.50
N SER A 226 9.46 -12.27 1.46
CA SER A 226 8.16 -11.81 1.96
C SER A 226 7.28 -11.07 0.93
N LEU A 227 7.77 -10.75 -0.27
CA LEU A 227 6.94 -10.21 -1.34
C LEU A 227 5.87 -11.19 -1.84
N ILE A 228 5.99 -12.49 -1.52
CA ILE A 228 4.93 -13.48 -1.76
C ILE A 228 3.59 -13.07 -1.15
N TYR A 229 3.61 -12.43 0.03
CA TYR A 229 2.41 -11.89 0.66
C TYR A 229 1.82 -10.71 -0.13
N GLY A 230 2.66 -9.99 -0.87
CA GLY A 230 2.21 -8.97 -1.81
C GLY A 230 1.35 -9.56 -2.91
N ALA A 231 1.65 -10.78 -3.39
CA ALA A 231 0.81 -11.51 -4.33
C ALA A 231 -0.59 -11.83 -3.77
N ILE A 232 -0.64 -12.19 -2.48
CA ILE A 232 -1.87 -12.59 -1.81
C ILE A 232 -2.79 -11.39 -1.60
N PHE A 233 -2.26 -10.29 -1.08
CA PHE A 233 -3.05 -9.16 -0.60
C PHE A 233 -3.13 -7.98 -1.57
N SER A 234 -2.24 -7.89 -2.57
CA SER A 234 -2.22 -6.74 -3.48
C SER A 234 -3.00 -6.96 -4.77
N GLU A 235 -3.32 -5.86 -5.44
CA GLU A 235 -3.58 -5.84 -6.88
C GLU A 235 -2.26 -5.73 -7.68
N PRO A 236 -2.22 -6.20 -8.95
CA PRO A 236 -1.01 -6.23 -9.78
C PRO A 236 -0.34 -4.86 -9.91
N LYS A 237 -1.13 -3.82 -10.23
CA LYS A 237 -0.60 -2.46 -10.45
C LYS A 237 0.04 -1.88 -9.20
N LEU A 238 -0.59 -2.07 -8.04
CA LEU A 238 -0.05 -1.58 -6.78
C LEU A 238 1.19 -2.38 -6.39
N TYR A 239 1.18 -3.69 -6.60
CA TYR A 239 2.32 -4.58 -6.35
C TYR A 239 3.56 -4.10 -7.12
N GLU A 240 3.46 -3.95 -8.45
CA GLU A 240 4.56 -3.52 -9.30
C GLU A 240 5.15 -2.18 -8.88
N CYS A 241 4.28 -1.24 -8.55
CA CYS A 241 4.70 0.07 -8.10
C CYS A 241 5.41 0.03 -6.74
N GLN A 242 4.95 -0.79 -5.77
CA GLN A 242 5.66 -0.95 -4.51
C GLN A 242 7.03 -1.60 -4.71
N VAL A 243 7.13 -2.61 -5.58
CA VAL A 243 8.41 -3.24 -5.89
C VAL A 243 9.38 -2.24 -6.52
N GLN A 244 8.94 -1.42 -7.46
CA GLN A 244 9.77 -0.33 -8.01
C GLN A 244 10.25 0.65 -6.93
N ARG A 245 9.37 1.03 -6.00
CA ARG A 245 9.74 1.90 -4.88
C ARG A 245 10.75 1.25 -3.93
N LEU A 246 10.60 -0.05 -3.66
CA LEU A 246 11.56 -0.83 -2.86
C LEU A 246 12.92 -0.90 -3.55
N MET A 247 12.96 -1.15 -4.86
CA MET A 247 14.21 -1.20 -5.62
C MET A 247 14.92 0.17 -5.67
N LYS A 248 14.18 1.27 -5.82
CA LYS A 248 14.76 2.61 -5.70
C LYS A 248 15.33 2.86 -4.30
N ARG A 249 14.66 2.43 -3.24
CA ARG A 249 15.21 2.52 -1.89
C ARG A 249 16.44 1.64 -1.70
N ALA A 250 16.46 0.44 -2.28
CA ALA A 250 17.64 -0.42 -2.29
C ALA A 250 18.82 0.30 -2.97
N SER A 251 18.59 1.01 -4.08
CA SER A 251 19.61 1.85 -4.71
C SER A 251 20.18 2.91 -3.78
N GLU A 252 19.33 3.70 -3.13
CA GLU A 252 19.79 4.74 -2.19
C GLU A 252 20.59 4.15 -1.02
N LEU A 253 20.13 3.04 -0.47
CA LEU A 253 20.85 2.32 0.58
C LEU A 253 22.21 1.79 0.08
N ALA A 254 22.29 1.33 -1.18
CA ALA A 254 23.54 0.86 -1.77
C ALA A 254 24.59 1.97 -1.80
N TYR A 255 24.20 3.20 -2.14
CA TYR A 255 25.09 4.36 -2.14
C TYR A 255 25.48 4.79 -0.72
N VAL A 256 24.57 4.72 0.25
CA VAL A 256 24.92 4.94 1.68
C VAL A 256 25.96 3.92 2.15
N TYR A 257 25.79 2.63 1.81
CA TYR A 257 26.77 1.60 2.17
C TYR A 257 28.07 1.72 1.38
N LEU A 258 28.03 2.22 0.14
CA LEU A 258 29.23 2.53 -0.64
C LEU A 258 30.05 3.61 0.04
N ASP A 259 29.42 4.71 0.47
CA ASP A 259 30.09 5.80 1.19
C ASP A 259 30.65 5.34 2.54
N LYS A 260 29.90 4.50 3.26
CA LYS A 260 30.37 3.84 4.49
C LYS A 260 31.59 2.97 4.19
N SER A 261 31.56 2.17 3.13
CA SER A 261 32.67 1.32 2.71
C SER A 261 33.92 2.13 2.35
N ASN A 262 33.77 3.21 1.58
CA ASN A 262 34.87 4.12 1.23
C ASN A 262 35.50 4.75 2.49
N SER A 263 34.66 5.18 3.44
CA SER A 263 35.10 5.79 4.69
C SER A 263 35.86 4.81 5.58
N LEU A 264 35.46 3.53 5.61
CA LEU A 264 36.14 2.48 6.37
C LEU A 264 37.46 2.06 5.73
N SER A 265 37.52 1.99 4.40
CA SER A 265 38.76 1.69 3.66
C SER A 265 39.84 2.75 3.85
N ALA A 266 39.46 4.02 4.03
CA ALA A 266 40.40 5.13 4.16
C ALA A 266 41.09 5.24 5.53
N ARG A 267 40.62 4.50 6.55
CA ARG A 267 41.22 4.53 7.90
C ARG A 267 42.51 3.70 7.94
N THR A 268 43.44 4.05 8.81
CA THR A 268 44.67 3.26 9.04
C THR A 268 44.29 1.88 9.61
N GLY A 269 44.66 0.79 8.92
CA GLY A 269 44.14 -0.56 9.20
C GLY A 269 42.75 -0.83 8.62
N GLY A 270 42.31 -0.01 7.66
CA GLY A 270 40.96 0.03 7.12
C GLY A 270 40.52 -1.25 6.41
N CYS A 271 39.21 -1.46 6.43
CA CYS A 271 38.56 -2.62 5.82
C CYS A 271 38.26 -2.35 4.34
N SER A 272 39.28 -2.50 3.49
CA SER A 272 39.09 -2.51 2.04
C SER A 272 38.68 -3.90 1.58
N GLN A 273 37.46 -4.03 1.04
CA GLN A 273 36.82 -5.34 0.88
C GLN A 273 36.21 -5.57 -0.50
N GLY A 274 36.56 -4.74 -1.48
CA GLY A 274 36.08 -4.87 -2.86
C GLY A 274 34.57 -4.67 -3.06
N LEU A 275 33.79 -4.54 -1.97
CA LEU A 275 32.35 -4.30 -1.97
C LEU A 275 31.95 -3.03 -2.71
N GLN A 276 32.85 -2.04 -2.85
CA GLN A 276 32.55 -0.77 -3.49
C GLN A 276 32.03 -0.93 -4.92
N ILE A 277 32.68 -1.79 -5.72
CA ILE A 277 32.28 -2.02 -7.12
C ILE A 277 30.92 -2.70 -7.16
N TYR A 278 30.70 -3.70 -6.30
CA TYR A 278 29.43 -4.43 -6.22
C TYR A 278 28.28 -3.53 -5.76
N LEU A 279 28.49 -2.69 -4.75
CA LEU A 279 27.50 -1.74 -4.24
C LEU A 279 27.15 -0.69 -5.29
N SER A 280 28.15 -0.12 -5.98
CA SER A 280 27.93 0.83 -7.07
C SER A 280 27.13 0.20 -8.21
N ASN A 281 27.48 -1.02 -8.64
CA ASN A 281 26.78 -1.69 -9.73
C ASN A 281 25.35 -2.09 -9.35
N TYR A 282 25.18 -2.65 -8.16
CA TYR A 282 23.86 -2.98 -7.61
C TYR A 282 22.98 -1.73 -7.49
N GLY A 283 23.52 -0.63 -6.95
CA GLY A 283 22.79 0.64 -6.84
C GLY A 283 22.29 1.13 -8.20
N LYS A 284 23.15 1.14 -9.22
CA LYS A 284 22.76 1.51 -10.60
C LYS A 284 21.66 0.62 -11.16
N ASN A 285 21.78 -0.69 -11.01
CA ASN A 285 20.78 -1.63 -11.53
C ASN A 285 19.44 -1.51 -10.81
N ALA A 286 19.47 -1.37 -9.48
CA ALA A 286 18.27 -1.18 -8.66
C ALA A 286 17.56 0.16 -8.95
N ALA A 287 18.31 1.23 -9.24
CA ALA A 287 17.75 2.53 -9.63
C ALA A 287 16.95 2.46 -10.95
N ASN A 288 17.38 1.58 -11.86
CA ASN A 288 16.80 1.40 -13.19
C ASN A 288 15.64 0.38 -13.21
N ALA A 289 15.25 -0.17 -12.05
CA ALA A 289 14.15 -1.13 -11.96
C ALA A 289 12.82 -0.50 -12.39
N THR A 290 12.21 -1.06 -13.43
CA THR A 290 10.91 -0.61 -13.98
C THR A 290 9.77 -1.58 -13.72
N SER A 291 10.06 -2.77 -13.19
CA SER A 291 9.08 -3.79 -12.82
C SER A 291 9.67 -4.75 -11.80
N SER A 292 8.84 -5.66 -11.30
CA SER A 292 9.24 -6.74 -10.42
C SER A 292 10.20 -7.73 -11.06
N TYR A 293 10.30 -7.80 -12.39
CA TYR A 293 11.32 -8.60 -13.08
C TYR A 293 12.74 -8.21 -12.68
N ALA A 294 12.95 -6.95 -12.30
CA ALA A 294 14.24 -6.48 -11.79
C ALA A 294 14.68 -7.23 -10.52
N LEU A 295 13.77 -7.84 -9.76
CA LEU A 295 14.12 -8.72 -8.63
C LEU A 295 14.92 -9.93 -9.12
N ILE A 296 14.51 -10.54 -10.24
CA ILE A 296 15.22 -11.67 -10.84
C ILE A 296 16.58 -11.23 -11.38
N GLU A 297 16.60 -10.12 -12.14
CA GLU A 297 17.84 -9.58 -12.72
C GLU A 297 18.89 -9.22 -11.65
N ASN A 298 18.44 -8.71 -10.51
CA ASN A 298 19.31 -8.27 -9.42
C ASN A 298 19.55 -9.33 -8.35
N LYS A 299 18.90 -10.51 -8.42
CA LYS A 299 18.99 -11.53 -7.39
C LYS A 299 20.42 -12.00 -7.16
N PHE A 300 21.13 -12.33 -8.23
CA PHE A 300 22.52 -12.76 -8.13
C PHE A 300 23.43 -11.69 -7.49
N ALA A 301 23.28 -10.43 -7.91
CA ALA A 301 24.07 -9.32 -7.35
C ALA A 301 23.73 -9.06 -5.87
N SER A 302 22.46 -9.19 -5.50
CA SER A 302 21.98 -9.11 -4.12
C SER A 302 22.61 -10.23 -3.28
N ASP A 303 22.46 -11.49 -3.70
CA ASP A 303 22.96 -12.65 -2.95
C ASP A 303 24.49 -12.61 -2.79
N GLU A 304 25.21 -12.17 -3.83
CA GLU A 304 26.66 -12.00 -3.77
C GLU A 304 27.08 -10.88 -2.80
N LEU A 305 26.41 -9.73 -2.82
CA LEU A 305 26.64 -8.66 -1.86
C LEU A 305 26.41 -9.13 -0.42
N LYS A 306 25.33 -9.88 -0.18
CA LYS A 306 25.03 -10.45 1.13
C LYS A 306 26.13 -11.41 1.57
N ARG A 307 26.52 -12.34 0.71
CA ARG A 307 27.59 -13.32 0.97
C ARG A 307 28.92 -12.63 1.29
N MET A 308 29.30 -11.63 0.49
CA MET A 308 30.51 -10.84 0.72
C MET A 308 30.46 -10.09 2.06
N ASN A 309 29.33 -9.46 2.39
CA ASN A 309 29.16 -8.76 3.67
C ASN A 309 29.16 -9.72 4.86
N ASP A 310 28.54 -10.90 4.73
CA ASP A 310 28.45 -11.87 5.82
C ASP A 310 29.79 -12.54 6.13
N GLY A 311 30.67 -12.68 5.13
CA GLY A 311 32.03 -13.17 5.30
C GLY A 311 32.97 -12.18 6.01
N LEU A 312 32.50 -10.97 6.34
CA LEU A 312 33.29 -9.99 7.07
C LEU A 312 33.11 -10.19 8.56
N GLU A 313 34.19 -10.51 9.27
CA GLU A 313 34.13 -10.75 10.72
C GLU A 313 34.07 -9.45 11.53
N VAL A 314 34.83 -8.42 11.12
CA VAL A 314 35.05 -7.20 11.93
C VAL A 314 34.39 -5.96 11.33
N CYS A 315 34.06 -5.98 10.03
CA CYS A 315 33.69 -4.79 9.26
C CYS A 315 32.40 -4.94 8.43
N LYS A 316 31.41 -5.66 8.96
CA LYS A 316 30.08 -5.73 8.31
C LYS A 316 29.51 -4.33 8.09
N LEU A 317 29.02 -4.09 6.87
CA LEU A 317 28.39 -2.83 6.51
C LEU A 317 26.95 -2.76 7.03
N TRP A 318 26.28 -3.90 7.12
CA TRP A 318 24.95 -4.11 7.71
C TRP A 318 24.84 -5.46 8.39
#